data_AF-A0A9E5DYT0-F1
#
_entry.id   AF-A0A9E5DYT0-F1
#
_cell.length_a   1.000
_cell.length_b   1.000
_cell.length_c   1.000
_cell.angle_alpha   90.00
_cell.angle_beta   90.00
_cell.angle_gamma   90.00
#
_symmetry.space_group_name_H-M   'P 1'
#
loop_
_entity.id
_entity.type
_entity.pdbx_description
1 polymer ?
#
loop_
_entity_poly.entity_id
_entity_poly.type
_entity_poly.pdbx_seq_one_letter_code
_entity_poly.pdbx_strand_id
1 'polypeptide(L)'
;MLFLGAMFLSCRVFAQDPAGAATKVREWDYIPRYGGKEIPRPADEEFLKLVPPLRPVPLFAKSAQNLGMAIWWGDYSVQLFSEQPPLPADLTRKAEVQTPAGEDEPLVLGLWGLRNVGSVNLTVKNTPLPMTIRRVNFAPRYVPGGSENEPRVKGGRVLGIANFLFPKAAAEVSAGANTVFWINICVPADTKPGKYTASLELAVQGSGKVIPLPVTIQVLNYRLPKAEIVYGMYFRPFHGSNLPDRFLTREWLRLYFRDMARHGMTSASLYNRGTGAKAFFQTPPDKEGRVSLGNHPEILFLRDMMEDGLVTRNLPIMYLAGGIEPDGSATAIKNELTKLGLPEFLIYGPDEPAVNDQSLATFQSRQPYRKDFRLVTAITERAATAYADLLDVWVVNGGLITPELRQLAARKGAEVWTYDCAHRGSGNSTWSRFYAGLYTWALELTGNWLWCYTEGFYWEGGKVRSGEENIDWFPTHAFVLTGDEGIVPSIEWEARREGVEDYRTLRMLQKLIEARPESAVGKKAAEWLTKTKSRVDWNLGRTMPFTMYPWDVPEVYPSCPNFEPSELSEVRMKAIDYINRLSTK
;
A
#
# COMPACT_ATOMS: atom_id res chain seq x y z
N MET A 1 -5.50 42.04 24.42
CA MET A 1 -6.31 42.09 25.66
C MET A 1 -7.75 41.81 25.28
N LEU A 2 -8.54 40.91 25.86
CA LEU A 2 -8.39 39.76 26.77
C LEU A 2 -9.84 39.21 26.93
N PHE A 3 -9.98 37.91 27.25
CA PHE A 3 -11.19 37.17 27.67
C PHE A 3 -12.19 36.73 26.59
N LEU A 4 -12.48 35.44 26.30
CA LEU A 4 -12.48 34.14 27.02
C LEU A 4 -13.71 33.94 27.95
N GLY A 5 -14.55 32.95 27.63
CA GLY A 5 -15.71 32.46 28.41
C GLY A 5 -16.68 31.67 27.50
N ALA A 6 -16.56 30.35 27.37
CA ALA A 6 -17.09 29.30 28.26
C ALA A 6 -18.63 29.29 28.36
N MET A 7 -19.25 28.25 27.81
CA MET A 7 -20.60 27.83 28.19
C MET A 7 -20.61 26.32 28.40
N PHE A 8 -20.76 25.94 29.67
CA PHE A 8 -20.96 24.60 30.18
C PHE A 8 -22.35 24.06 29.76
N LEU A 9 -22.43 22.75 29.49
CA LEU A 9 -23.66 21.99 29.74
C LEU A 9 -23.31 20.75 30.57
N SER A 10 -23.85 20.73 31.80
CA SER A 10 -23.74 19.64 32.76
C SER A 10 -24.73 18.51 32.46
N CYS A 11 -24.39 17.26 32.80
CA CYS A 11 -25.39 16.32 33.32
C CYS A 11 -24.80 15.40 34.39
N ARG A 12 -25.50 15.36 35.52
CA ARG A 12 -25.26 14.55 36.72
C ARG A 12 -25.59 13.08 36.44
N VAL A 13 -24.88 12.16 37.09
CA VAL A 13 -25.33 10.77 37.25
C VAL A 13 -25.71 10.54 38.71
N PHE A 14 -26.96 10.15 38.93
CA PHE A 14 -27.49 9.64 40.19
C PHE A 14 -27.64 8.12 40.11
N ALA A 15 -27.53 7.51 41.29
CA ALA A 15 -28.11 6.25 41.75
C ALA A 15 -27.40 4.92 41.44
N GLN A 16 -26.97 4.29 42.54
CA GLN A 16 -26.82 2.84 42.74
C GLN A 16 -28.19 2.15 42.60
N ASP A 17 -28.25 0.92 42.08
CA ASP A 17 -28.92 -0.24 42.74
C ASP A 17 -28.60 -1.60 42.03
N PRO A 18 -29.08 -2.80 42.47
CA PRO A 18 -28.23 -3.95 42.78
C PRO A 18 -28.55 -5.21 41.93
N ALA A 19 -28.01 -6.36 42.37
CA ALA A 19 -27.94 -7.68 41.72
C ALA A 19 -29.23 -8.27 41.10
N GLY A 20 -29.08 -9.02 39.99
CA GLY A 20 -30.05 -10.05 39.57
C GLY A 20 -30.13 -10.39 38.06
N ALA A 21 -29.31 -11.36 37.63
CA ALA A 21 -29.48 -12.34 36.52
C ALA A 21 -29.82 -11.95 35.05
N ALA A 22 -29.01 -12.58 34.17
CA ALA A 22 -29.26 -13.06 32.79
C ALA A 22 -28.94 -12.16 31.57
N THR A 23 -28.12 -12.76 30.68
CA THR A 23 -27.74 -12.38 29.30
C THR A 23 -26.98 -11.07 29.10
N LYS A 24 -25.64 -11.13 29.18
CA LYS A 24 -24.77 -10.06 28.66
C LYS A 24 -24.64 -10.17 27.14
N VAL A 25 -25.30 -9.27 26.44
CA VAL A 25 -24.78 -8.71 25.18
C VAL A 25 -23.42 -8.10 25.53
N ARG A 26 -22.35 -8.50 24.84
CA ARG A 26 -21.06 -7.81 24.93
C ARG A 26 -21.25 -6.44 24.28
N GLU A 27 -21.36 -5.41 25.11
CA GLU A 27 -21.18 -4.03 24.66
C GLU A 27 -19.75 -3.89 24.13
N TRP A 28 -19.64 -3.46 22.88
CA TRP A 28 -18.36 -3.13 22.26
C TRP A 28 -18.00 -1.72 22.70
N ASP A 29 -16.95 -1.59 23.51
CA ASP A 29 -16.40 -0.30 23.86
C ASP A 29 -15.77 0.35 22.62
N TYR A 30 -16.35 1.47 22.22
CA TYR A 30 -15.81 2.40 21.25
C TYR A 30 -14.57 3.10 21.84
N ILE A 31 -13.40 2.86 21.26
CA ILE A 31 -12.18 3.62 21.57
C ILE A 31 -12.16 4.83 20.62
N PRO A 32 -12.29 6.08 21.11
CA PRO A 32 -12.28 7.26 20.25
C PRO A 32 -10.91 7.44 19.62
N ARG A 33 -10.84 7.54 18.29
CA ARG A 33 -9.57 7.79 17.56
C ARG A 33 -9.09 9.23 17.55
N TYR A 34 -9.91 10.21 17.97
CA TYR A 34 -9.49 11.62 17.96
C TYR A 34 -10.16 12.42 19.09
N GLY A 35 -9.35 13.01 19.98
CA GLY A 35 -9.77 14.10 20.88
C GLY A 35 -9.65 13.87 22.40
N GLY A 36 -9.21 12.70 22.86
CA GLY A 36 -8.91 12.48 24.28
C GLY A 36 -7.47 12.89 24.63
N LYS A 37 -7.23 13.39 25.86
CA LYS A 37 -5.85 13.44 26.39
C LYS A 37 -5.35 12.00 26.50
N GLU A 38 -4.44 11.62 25.61
CA GLU A 38 -3.89 10.28 25.57
C GLU A 38 -3.04 10.00 26.81
N ILE A 39 -3.31 8.87 27.47
CA ILE A 39 -2.52 8.39 28.59
C ILE A 39 -1.77 7.15 28.08
N PRO A 40 -0.43 7.21 27.94
CA PRO A 40 0.38 6.06 27.56
C PRO A 40 0.09 4.89 28.50
N ARG A 41 -0.22 3.72 27.95
CA ARG A 41 -0.35 2.49 28.75
C ARG A 41 1.03 1.87 28.92
N PRO A 42 1.42 1.42 30.13
CA PRO A 42 2.64 0.63 30.28
C PRO A 42 2.55 -0.61 29.38
N ALA A 43 3.66 -0.98 28.73
CA ALA A 43 3.73 -2.19 27.92
C ALA A 43 3.34 -3.40 28.78
N ASP A 44 2.25 -4.08 28.41
CA ASP A 44 1.84 -5.31 29.08
C ASP A 44 2.63 -6.53 28.54
N GLU A 45 2.54 -7.65 29.25
CA GLU A 45 3.26 -8.88 28.86
C GLU A 45 2.82 -9.41 27.49
N GLU A 46 1.58 -9.17 27.07
CA GLU A 46 1.08 -9.54 25.74
C GLU A 46 1.77 -8.72 24.64
N PHE A 47 2.01 -7.42 24.88
CA PHE A 47 2.78 -6.57 23.97
C PHE A 47 4.23 -7.04 23.81
N LEU A 48 4.90 -7.38 24.93
CA LEU A 48 6.28 -7.86 24.88
C LEU A 48 6.42 -9.20 24.12
N LYS A 49 5.36 -10.02 24.08
CA LYS A 49 5.32 -11.23 23.24
C LYS A 49 5.23 -10.93 21.75
N LEU A 50 4.76 -9.75 21.36
CA LEU A 50 4.73 -9.35 19.96
C LEU A 50 6.15 -9.12 19.44
N VAL A 51 7.05 -8.49 20.24
CA VAL A 51 8.44 -8.17 19.85
C VAL A 51 9.19 -9.40 19.37
N PRO A 52 9.67 -9.47 18.10
CA PRO A 52 10.15 -10.73 17.56
C PRO A 52 11.46 -11.08 18.28
N PRO A 53 11.58 -12.19 19.01
CA PRO A 53 12.79 -12.47 19.76
C PRO A 53 14.03 -12.45 18.85
N LEU A 54 15.20 -12.10 19.39
CA LEU A 54 16.44 -12.25 18.62
C LEU A 54 16.60 -13.71 18.27
N ARG A 55 16.75 -13.99 16.97
CA ARG A 55 17.02 -15.35 16.51
C ARG A 55 18.41 -15.79 16.98
N PRO A 56 18.60 -17.09 17.27
CA PRO A 56 19.94 -17.61 17.51
C PRO A 56 20.78 -17.42 16.25
N VAL A 57 22.03 -16.98 16.43
CA VAL A 57 22.98 -16.84 15.32
C VAL A 57 23.27 -18.24 14.77
N PRO A 58 23.07 -18.49 13.47
CA PRO A 58 23.31 -19.82 12.89
C PRO A 58 24.82 -20.12 12.82
N LEU A 59 25.15 -21.39 12.65
CA LEU A 59 26.51 -21.79 12.33
C LEU A 59 26.86 -21.38 10.90
N PHE A 60 27.86 -20.53 10.75
CA PHE A 60 28.32 -20.06 9.46
C PHE A 60 29.40 -20.94 8.86
N ALA A 61 29.31 -21.19 7.55
CA ALA A 61 30.32 -21.92 6.80
C ALA A 61 31.70 -21.23 6.86
N LYS A 62 32.77 -22.00 6.67
CA LYS A 62 34.16 -21.50 6.71
C LYS A 62 34.43 -20.38 5.70
N SER A 63 33.74 -20.40 4.55
CA SER A 63 33.78 -19.32 3.56
C SER A 63 33.30 -17.98 4.12
N ALA A 64 32.18 -17.98 4.84
CA ALA A 64 31.64 -16.79 5.50
C ALA A 64 32.56 -16.31 6.64
N GLN A 65 33.10 -17.23 7.44
CA GLN A 65 34.09 -16.91 8.48
C GLN A 65 35.34 -16.23 7.88
N ASN A 66 35.86 -16.76 6.76
CA ASN A 66 37.02 -16.20 6.05
C ASN A 66 36.75 -14.84 5.41
N LEU A 67 35.51 -14.59 4.96
CA LEU A 67 35.07 -13.29 4.46
C LEU A 67 34.82 -12.29 5.60
N GLY A 68 34.46 -12.77 6.78
CA GLY A 68 33.99 -11.93 7.88
C GLY A 68 32.52 -11.54 7.77
N MET A 69 31.81 -12.09 6.78
CA MET A 69 30.37 -11.88 6.57
C MET A 69 29.75 -13.12 5.92
N ALA A 70 28.48 -13.36 6.20
CA ALA A 70 27.66 -14.35 5.52
C ALA A 70 26.80 -13.67 4.45
N ILE A 71 26.79 -14.24 3.25
CA ILE A 71 25.96 -13.80 2.13
C ILE A 71 24.72 -14.69 2.11
N TRP A 72 23.54 -14.10 2.03
CA TRP A 72 22.27 -14.82 2.05
C TRP A 72 21.26 -14.21 1.08
N TRP A 73 20.32 -15.02 0.61
CA TRP A 73 19.23 -14.60 -0.26
C TRP A 73 17.92 -14.67 0.52
N GLY A 74 17.14 -13.58 0.55
CA GLY A 74 15.91 -13.48 1.31
C GLY A 74 14.65 -13.85 0.51
N ASP A 75 13.58 -14.15 1.24
CA ASP A 75 12.20 -14.05 0.72
C ASP A 75 11.74 -12.61 0.91
N TYR A 76 11.43 -11.92 -0.19
CA TYR A 76 11.03 -10.51 -0.17
C TYR A 76 9.68 -10.25 0.52
N SER A 77 8.92 -11.31 0.82
CA SER A 77 7.64 -11.23 1.56
C SER A 77 7.83 -11.04 3.05
N VAL A 78 9.02 -11.33 3.57
CA VAL A 78 9.32 -11.35 4.99
C VAL A 78 9.89 -9.99 5.39
N GLN A 79 9.35 -9.43 6.48
CA GLN A 79 9.86 -8.19 7.06
C GLN A 79 11.36 -8.32 7.39
N LEU A 80 12.13 -7.32 6.97
CA LEU A 80 13.58 -7.30 7.15
C LEU A 80 13.95 -6.45 8.35
N PHE A 81 14.84 -6.99 9.20
CA PHE A 81 15.35 -6.32 10.39
C PHE A 81 16.87 -6.26 10.36
N SER A 82 17.44 -5.13 10.78
CA SER A 82 18.88 -4.91 10.79
C SER A 82 19.62 -5.85 11.74
N GLU A 83 18.99 -6.19 12.86
CA GLU A 83 19.58 -6.89 14.00
C GLU A 83 19.27 -8.39 14.03
N GLN A 84 18.46 -8.88 13.08
CA GLN A 84 18.06 -10.28 13.03
C GLN A 84 19.01 -11.08 12.13
N PRO A 85 19.69 -12.12 12.63
CA PRO A 85 20.52 -12.95 11.77
C PRO A 85 19.66 -13.68 10.72
N PRO A 86 20.27 -14.05 9.57
CA PRO A 86 19.59 -14.81 8.53
C PRO A 86 19.13 -16.17 9.05
N LEU A 87 18.03 -16.67 8.51
CA LEU A 87 17.58 -18.04 8.77
C LEU A 87 18.51 -19.05 8.07
N PRO A 88 18.58 -20.30 8.56
CA PRO A 88 19.30 -21.37 7.85
C PRO A 88 18.83 -21.56 6.39
N ALA A 89 17.53 -21.34 6.14
CA ALA A 89 16.97 -21.36 4.79
C ALA A 89 17.54 -20.23 3.91
N ASP A 90 17.79 -19.04 4.46
CA ASP A 90 18.32 -17.89 3.71
C ASP A 90 19.76 -18.11 3.24
N LEU A 91 20.56 -18.83 4.04
CA LEU A 91 21.95 -19.18 3.73
C LEU A 91 22.07 -20.24 2.63
N THR A 92 20.99 -20.99 2.36
CA THR A 92 20.95 -22.05 1.35
C THR A 92 20.08 -21.70 0.15
N ARG A 93 19.27 -20.64 0.24
CA ARG A 93 18.45 -20.12 -0.84
C ARG A 93 19.34 -19.66 -2.00
N LYS A 94 18.88 -19.92 -3.22
CA LYS A 94 19.50 -19.47 -4.46
C LYS A 94 18.77 -18.23 -4.98
N ALA A 95 19.47 -17.39 -5.74
CA ALA A 95 18.85 -16.30 -6.50
C ALA A 95 18.15 -16.85 -7.74
N GLU A 96 16.93 -17.35 -7.54
CA GLU A 96 16.08 -17.88 -8.60
C GLU A 96 14.73 -17.19 -8.53
N VAL A 97 14.26 -16.67 -9.66
CA VAL A 97 12.94 -16.04 -9.77
C VAL A 97 12.17 -16.57 -10.97
N GLN A 98 10.84 -16.50 -10.89
CA GLN A 98 9.96 -16.76 -12.02
C GLN A 98 8.95 -15.62 -12.13
N THR A 99 8.83 -15.03 -13.32
CA THR A 99 7.98 -13.87 -13.50
C THR A 99 7.47 -13.81 -14.95
N PRO A 100 6.22 -13.37 -15.20
CA PRO A 100 5.75 -13.08 -16.55
C PRO A 100 6.53 -11.93 -17.16
N ALA A 101 6.68 -11.92 -18.49
CA ALA A 101 7.23 -10.75 -19.14
C ALA A 101 6.24 -9.58 -19.13
N GLY A 102 6.74 -8.37 -18.89
CA GLY A 102 5.99 -7.17 -18.57
C GLY A 102 5.94 -6.81 -17.07
N GLU A 103 6.44 -7.69 -16.20
CA GLU A 103 6.47 -7.48 -14.74
C GLU A 103 7.90 -7.21 -14.24
N ASP A 104 7.97 -6.71 -13.00
CA ASP A 104 9.22 -6.61 -12.26
C ASP A 104 9.24 -7.69 -11.17
N GLU A 105 10.41 -8.26 -10.89
CA GLU A 105 10.54 -9.25 -9.82
C GLU A 105 11.75 -8.93 -8.93
N PRO A 106 11.57 -8.84 -7.60
CA PRO A 106 12.63 -8.47 -6.69
C PRO A 106 13.47 -9.67 -6.25
N LEU A 107 14.75 -9.41 -6.05
CA LEU A 107 15.68 -10.25 -5.31
C LEU A 107 16.22 -9.49 -4.10
N VAL A 108 16.28 -10.17 -2.95
CA VAL A 108 16.82 -9.62 -1.71
C VAL A 108 18.15 -10.28 -1.41
N LEU A 109 19.23 -9.53 -1.53
CA LEU A 109 20.58 -9.95 -1.15
C LEU A 109 20.94 -9.35 0.20
N GLY A 110 21.17 -10.18 1.20
CA GLY A 110 21.61 -9.73 2.51
C GLY A 110 23.05 -10.14 2.82
N LEU A 111 23.72 -9.28 3.58
CA LEU A 111 25.07 -9.47 4.09
C LEU A 111 25.01 -9.35 5.61
N TRP A 112 25.22 -10.47 6.31
CA TRP A 112 25.31 -10.49 7.77
C TRP A 112 26.77 -10.40 8.19
N GLY A 113 27.16 -9.31 8.87
CA GLY A 113 28.54 -9.14 9.34
C GLY A 113 28.87 -10.04 10.53
N LEU A 114 29.83 -10.96 10.37
CA LEU A 114 30.43 -11.71 11.49
C LEU A 114 31.46 -10.85 12.24
N ARG A 115 32.01 -9.86 11.54
CA ARG A 115 32.90 -8.80 12.03
C ARG A 115 32.74 -7.56 11.14
N ASN A 116 33.40 -6.47 11.49
CA ASN A 116 33.48 -5.31 10.60
C ASN A 116 34.30 -5.68 9.35
N VAL A 117 33.64 -5.71 8.19
CA VAL A 117 34.27 -5.99 6.89
C VAL A 117 34.60 -4.69 6.15
N GLY A 118 33.86 -3.61 6.44
CA GLY A 118 34.00 -2.32 5.77
C GLY A 118 33.17 -2.23 4.50
N SER A 119 33.64 -1.42 3.55
CA SER A 119 32.88 -1.07 2.36
C SER A 119 32.78 -2.21 1.35
N VAL A 120 31.57 -2.42 0.85
CA VAL A 120 31.29 -3.35 -0.26
C VAL A 120 30.58 -2.62 -1.38
N ASN A 121 30.72 -3.11 -2.61
CA ASN A 121 30.00 -2.60 -3.76
C ASN A 121 29.42 -3.76 -4.58
N LEU A 122 28.11 -3.70 -4.85
CA LEU A 122 27.40 -4.65 -5.69
C LEU A 122 27.34 -4.11 -7.12
N THR A 123 27.58 -4.95 -8.12
CA THR A 123 27.47 -4.56 -9.53
C THR A 123 26.75 -5.61 -10.34
N VAL A 124 25.98 -5.16 -11.34
CA VAL A 124 25.47 -6.04 -12.40
C VAL A 124 26.58 -6.19 -13.43
N LYS A 125 27.02 -7.43 -13.71
CA LYS A 125 28.08 -7.67 -14.70
C LYS A 125 27.54 -8.09 -16.04
N ASN A 126 26.78 -9.18 -16.05
CA ASN A 126 26.18 -9.74 -17.24
C ASN A 126 24.70 -9.93 -16.97
N THR A 127 23.86 -9.30 -17.77
CA THR A 127 22.42 -9.52 -17.68
C THR A 127 21.76 -9.41 -19.05
N PRO A 128 20.89 -10.37 -19.43
CA PRO A 128 20.04 -10.25 -20.60
C PRO A 128 18.81 -9.37 -20.34
N LEU A 129 18.54 -9.01 -19.08
CA LEU A 129 17.36 -8.29 -18.65
C LEU A 129 17.77 -7.07 -17.80
N PRO A 130 17.13 -5.91 -17.93
CA PRO A 130 17.43 -4.76 -17.08
C PRO A 130 17.35 -5.11 -15.58
N MET A 131 18.35 -4.67 -14.82
CA MET A 131 18.39 -4.86 -13.38
C MET A 131 18.77 -3.55 -12.70
N THR A 132 18.10 -3.23 -11.60
CA THR A 132 18.43 -2.07 -10.76
C THR A 132 18.83 -2.54 -9.37
N ILE A 133 19.82 -1.87 -8.77
CA ILE A 133 20.29 -2.16 -7.41
C ILE A 133 19.91 -0.98 -6.53
N ARG A 134 19.24 -1.27 -5.42
CA ARG A 134 18.93 -0.31 -4.37
C ARG A 134 19.40 -0.83 -3.02
N ARG A 135 19.98 0.04 -2.21
CA ARG A 135 20.35 -0.28 -0.83
C ARG A 135 19.15 -0.04 0.07
N VAL A 136 18.83 -1.04 0.88
CA VAL A 136 17.81 -0.94 1.93
C VAL A 136 18.32 -0.04 3.04
N ASN A 137 17.50 0.94 3.43
CA ASN A 137 17.68 1.70 4.65
C ASN A 137 16.90 1.05 5.79
N PHE A 138 17.58 0.81 6.91
CA PHE A 138 16.96 0.38 8.15
C PHE A 138 16.72 1.59 9.05
N ALA A 139 15.46 1.81 9.40
CA ALA A 139 15.05 2.88 10.27
C ALA A 139 14.93 2.38 11.71
N PRO A 140 15.53 3.08 12.69
CA PRO A 140 15.41 2.69 14.09
C PRO A 140 13.97 2.86 14.58
N ARG A 141 13.53 1.90 15.40
CA ARG A 141 12.24 1.88 16.11
C ARG A 141 12.45 1.39 17.53
N TYR A 142 12.08 2.18 18.52
CA TYR A 142 12.13 1.74 19.92
C TYR A 142 10.91 0.90 20.21
N VAL A 143 11.07 -0.23 20.89
CA VAL A 143 9.95 -1.14 21.21
C VAL A 143 10.14 -1.71 22.61
N PRO A 144 9.22 -1.52 23.58
CA PRO A 144 8.01 -0.70 23.52
C PRO A 144 8.33 0.80 23.44
N GLY A 145 7.63 1.55 22.61
CA GLY A 145 7.91 2.96 22.37
C GLY A 145 7.57 3.41 20.95
N GLY A 146 7.37 4.71 20.78
CA GLY A 146 7.43 5.39 19.50
C GLY A 146 8.85 5.93 19.24
N SER A 147 8.92 7.18 18.76
CA SER A 147 10.14 7.82 18.24
C SER A 147 11.30 7.92 19.25
N GLU A 148 12.49 8.31 18.75
CA GLU A 148 13.73 8.52 19.54
C GLU A 148 13.57 9.39 20.80
N ASN A 149 12.52 10.23 20.85
CA ASN A 149 12.28 11.20 21.92
C ASN A 149 11.38 10.68 23.06
N GLU A 150 10.90 9.44 22.97
CA GLU A 150 10.05 8.86 24.00
C GLU A 150 10.87 8.20 25.14
N PRO A 151 10.34 8.21 26.39
CA PRO A 151 11.04 7.61 27.51
C PRO A 151 11.26 6.12 27.27
N ARG A 152 12.53 5.69 27.36
CA ARG A 152 12.93 4.29 27.20
C ARG A 152 12.16 3.40 28.17
N VAL A 153 11.37 2.47 27.63
CA VAL A 153 10.65 1.48 28.44
C VAL A 153 11.64 0.41 28.91
N LYS A 154 11.60 0.07 30.20
CA LYS A 154 12.46 -0.98 30.79
C LYS A 154 12.16 -2.32 30.10
N GLY A 155 13.19 -2.94 29.51
CA GLY A 155 13.05 -4.17 28.72
C GLY A 155 12.85 -3.94 27.21
N GLY A 156 12.73 -2.70 26.77
CA GLY A 156 12.66 -2.36 25.34
C GLY A 156 14.02 -2.39 24.63
N ARG A 157 13.97 -2.40 23.30
CA ARG A 157 15.14 -2.42 22.39
C ARG A 157 14.86 -1.61 21.12
N VAL A 158 15.93 -1.30 20.37
CA VAL A 158 15.82 -0.67 19.05
C VAL A 158 15.82 -1.74 17.98
N LEU A 159 14.79 -1.74 17.13
CA LEU A 159 14.72 -2.53 15.91
C LEU A 159 15.12 -1.64 14.73
N GLY A 160 15.97 -2.11 13.84
CA GLY A 160 16.15 -1.46 12.55
C GLY A 160 15.18 -2.07 11.57
N ILE A 161 14.06 -1.41 11.29
CA ILE A 161 13.05 -1.91 10.36
C ILE A 161 13.37 -1.40 8.96
N ALA A 162 13.41 -2.30 7.99
CA ALA A 162 13.66 -1.93 6.60
C ALA A 162 12.56 -1.00 6.08
N ASN A 163 12.96 0.05 5.35
CA ASN A 163 12.07 1.14 4.97
C ASN A 163 12.24 1.58 3.52
N PHE A 164 13.22 2.44 3.21
CA PHE A 164 13.41 2.99 1.85
C PHE A 164 14.53 2.32 1.05
N LEU A 165 14.38 2.31 -0.28
CA LEU A 165 15.28 1.68 -1.24
C LEU A 165 16.09 2.74 -2.01
N PHE A 166 17.19 3.19 -1.42
CA PHE A 166 18.04 4.21 -2.01
C PHE A 166 18.79 3.67 -3.24
N PRO A 167 18.94 4.45 -4.34
CA PRO A 167 19.64 4.03 -5.56
C PRO A 167 21.17 3.97 -5.39
N LYS A 168 21.63 3.19 -4.41
CA LYS A 168 23.04 3.02 -4.05
C LYS A 168 23.39 1.54 -4.10
N ALA A 169 24.53 1.24 -4.71
CA ALA A 169 25.07 -0.11 -4.80
C ALA A 169 26.24 -0.36 -3.83
N ALA A 170 26.71 0.69 -3.14
CA ALA A 170 27.74 0.62 -2.11
C ALA A 170 27.16 0.71 -0.70
N ALA A 171 27.75 -0.02 0.24
CA ALA A 171 27.35 -0.03 1.64
C ALA A 171 28.49 -0.48 2.56
N GLU A 172 28.39 -0.13 3.84
CA GLU A 172 29.27 -0.65 4.88
C GLU A 172 28.69 -1.94 5.47
N VAL A 173 29.54 -2.91 5.79
CA VAL A 173 29.15 -4.16 6.48
C VAL A 173 29.74 -4.15 7.89
N SER A 174 28.86 -3.96 8.87
CA SER A 174 29.18 -3.91 10.30
C SER A 174 28.92 -5.25 11.00
N ALA A 175 29.67 -5.52 12.06
CA ALA A 175 29.51 -6.72 12.88
C ALA A 175 28.10 -6.78 13.51
N GLY A 176 27.45 -7.94 13.45
CA GLY A 176 26.17 -8.20 14.11
C GLY A 176 24.97 -7.48 13.50
N ALA A 177 25.08 -7.02 12.24
CA ALA A 177 24.01 -6.32 11.54
C ALA A 177 23.89 -6.79 10.08
N ASN A 178 22.69 -6.59 9.52
CA ASN A 178 22.40 -6.78 8.11
C ASN A 178 22.69 -5.51 7.31
N THR A 179 23.37 -5.73 6.19
CA THR A 179 23.41 -4.81 5.06
C THR A 179 22.67 -5.47 3.89
N VAL A 180 21.62 -4.84 3.37
CA VAL A 180 20.73 -5.46 2.39
C VAL A 180 20.64 -4.64 1.11
N PHE A 181 20.66 -5.35 -0.02
CA PHE A 181 20.38 -4.82 -1.34
C PHE A 181 19.08 -5.43 -1.88
N TRP A 182 18.20 -4.55 -2.34
CA TRP A 182 17.00 -4.86 -3.11
C TRP A 182 17.31 -4.73 -4.60
N ILE A 183 17.07 -5.78 -5.36
CA ILE A 183 17.44 -5.85 -6.77
C ILE A 183 16.18 -6.11 -7.58
N ASN A 184 15.72 -5.14 -8.37
CA ASN A 184 14.58 -5.35 -9.27
C ASN A 184 15.08 -5.83 -10.62
N ILE A 185 14.58 -6.99 -11.05
CA ILE A 185 14.69 -7.48 -12.43
C ILE A 185 13.48 -6.94 -13.18
N CYS A 186 13.69 -6.06 -14.15
CA CYS A 186 12.61 -5.54 -14.98
C CYS A 186 12.52 -6.40 -16.24
N VAL A 187 11.43 -7.13 -16.46
CA VAL A 187 11.28 -7.99 -17.64
C VAL A 187 10.47 -7.26 -18.71
N PRO A 188 11.07 -6.81 -19.83
CA PRO A 188 10.35 -6.11 -20.88
C PRO A 188 9.14 -6.91 -21.41
N ALA A 189 8.08 -6.18 -21.78
CA ALA A 189 6.81 -6.77 -22.23
C ALA A 189 6.88 -7.52 -23.58
N ASP A 190 8.00 -7.51 -24.28
CA ASP A 190 8.28 -8.26 -25.51
C ASP A 190 9.26 -9.42 -25.29
N THR A 191 9.76 -9.59 -24.06
CA THR A 191 10.68 -10.69 -23.71
C THR A 191 10.02 -12.04 -23.97
N LYS A 192 10.78 -12.93 -24.61
CA LYS A 192 10.35 -14.28 -24.93
C LYS A 192 10.33 -15.16 -23.68
N PRO A 193 9.38 -16.09 -23.55
CA PRO A 193 9.41 -17.09 -22.49
C PRO A 193 10.69 -17.93 -22.55
N GLY A 194 11.25 -18.27 -21.39
CA GLY A 194 12.47 -19.06 -21.33
C GLY A 194 13.29 -18.83 -20.08
N LYS A 195 14.36 -19.60 -19.94
CA LYS A 195 15.32 -19.48 -18.86
C LYS A 195 16.45 -18.53 -19.25
N TYR A 196 16.71 -17.56 -18.40
CA TYR A 196 17.76 -16.57 -18.52
C TYR A 196 18.70 -16.66 -17.32
N THR A 197 19.95 -16.25 -17.53
CA THR A 197 20.96 -16.19 -16.47
C THR A 197 21.58 -14.80 -16.43
N ALA A 198 21.71 -14.25 -15.23
CA ALA A 198 22.45 -13.04 -14.97
C ALA A 198 23.53 -13.31 -13.91
N SER A 199 24.50 -12.40 -13.78
CA SER A 199 25.52 -12.47 -12.74
C SER A 199 25.72 -11.10 -12.11
N LEU A 200 25.62 -11.07 -10.79
CA LEU A 200 26.04 -9.96 -9.96
C LEU A 200 27.45 -10.22 -9.43
N GLU A 201 28.15 -9.16 -9.04
CA GLU A 201 29.43 -9.25 -8.35
C GLU A 201 29.43 -8.38 -7.10
N LEU A 202 29.82 -8.97 -5.99
CA LEU A 202 30.07 -8.29 -4.73
C LEU A 202 31.57 -8.08 -4.53
N ALA A 203 32.03 -6.84 -4.66
CA ALA A 203 33.41 -6.46 -4.39
C ALA A 203 33.57 -5.99 -2.94
N VAL A 204 34.55 -6.54 -2.23
CA VAL A 204 34.90 -6.15 -0.85
C VAL A 204 36.13 -5.23 -0.90
N GLN A 205 35.92 -3.94 -0.62
CA GLN A 205 37.00 -2.96 -0.66
C GLN A 205 38.09 -3.27 0.36
N GLY A 206 39.33 -2.91 0.04
CA GLY A 206 40.51 -3.19 0.87
C GLY A 206 41.02 -4.63 0.83
N SER A 207 40.17 -5.63 0.60
CA SER A 207 40.59 -7.04 0.49
C SER A 207 40.87 -7.50 -0.94
N GLY A 208 40.37 -6.77 -1.95
CA GLY A 208 40.44 -7.15 -3.36
C GLY A 208 39.57 -8.36 -3.74
N LYS A 209 38.81 -8.93 -2.79
CA LYS A 209 37.94 -10.08 -3.06
C LYS A 209 36.72 -9.65 -3.86
N VAL A 210 36.41 -10.41 -4.90
CA VAL A 210 35.20 -10.28 -5.72
C VAL A 210 34.47 -11.61 -5.69
N ILE A 211 33.20 -11.57 -5.29
CA ILE A 211 32.36 -12.76 -5.16
C ILE A 211 31.31 -12.74 -6.28
N PRO A 212 31.32 -13.72 -7.20
CA PRO A 212 30.27 -13.86 -8.22
C PRO A 212 29.00 -14.41 -7.59
N LEU A 213 27.87 -13.84 -7.99
CA LEU A 213 26.54 -14.13 -7.48
C LEU A 213 25.61 -14.44 -8.68
N PRO A 214 25.48 -15.72 -9.08
CA PRO A 214 24.68 -16.10 -10.22
C PRO A 214 23.18 -15.99 -9.91
N VAL A 215 22.42 -15.52 -10.90
CA VAL A 215 20.97 -15.34 -10.83
C VAL A 215 20.31 -16.12 -11.97
N THR A 216 19.26 -16.87 -11.66
CA THR A 216 18.41 -17.55 -12.65
C THR A 216 17.05 -16.89 -12.73
N ILE A 217 16.58 -16.64 -13.95
CA ILE A 217 15.30 -15.96 -14.21
C ILE A 217 14.50 -16.84 -15.17
N GLN A 218 13.31 -17.28 -14.74
CA GLN A 218 12.37 -17.99 -15.60
C GLN A 218 11.27 -17.02 -16.07
N VAL A 219 11.32 -16.65 -17.34
CA VAL A 219 10.24 -15.85 -17.96
C VAL A 219 9.10 -16.80 -18.32
N LEU A 220 7.92 -16.55 -17.75
CA LEU A 220 6.73 -17.40 -17.92
C LEU A 220 6.14 -17.27 -19.33
N ASN A 221 5.41 -18.28 -19.76
CA ASN A 221 4.85 -18.39 -21.12
C ASN A 221 3.51 -17.66 -21.31
N TYR A 222 3.19 -16.73 -20.42
CA TYR A 222 1.98 -15.91 -20.48
C TYR A 222 2.27 -14.48 -20.03
N ARG A 223 1.31 -13.59 -20.26
CA ARG A 223 1.29 -12.20 -19.77
C ARG A 223 0.21 -12.10 -18.70
N LEU A 224 0.48 -11.34 -17.64
CA LEU A 224 -0.58 -11.01 -16.69
C LEU A 224 -1.43 -9.86 -17.24
N PRO A 225 -2.76 -10.00 -17.33
CA PRO A 225 -3.62 -8.87 -17.69
C PRO A 225 -3.53 -7.78 -16.62
N LYS A 226 -3.76 -6.51 -16.99
CA LYS A 226 -3.95 -5.44 -16.00
C LYS A 226 -5.10 -5.80 -15.05
N ALA A 227 -5.06 -5.28 -13.83
CA ALA A 227 -6.16 -5.44 -12.89
C ALA A 227 -7.45 -4.81 -13.46
N GLU A 228 -8.57 -5.52 -13.32
CA GLU A 228 -9.90 -5.06 -13.79
C GLU A 228 -10.70 -4.36 -12.68
N ILE A 229 -10.00 -3.89 -11.65
CA ILE A 229 -10.56 -3.17 -10.51
C ILE A 229 -9.75 -1.90 -10.29
N VAL A 230 -10.30 -0.99 -9.48
CA VAL A 230 -9.70 0.30 -9.17
C VAL A 230 -8.59 0.13 -8.13
N TYR A 231 -7.33 0.11 -8.56
CA TYR A 231 -6.20 0.34 -7.67
C TYR A 231 -5.80 1.80 -7.76
N GLY A 232 -5.84 2.49 -6.63
CA GLY A 232 -5.45 3.88 -6.51
C GLY A 232 -4.74 4.16 -5.20
N MET A 233 -4.23 5.38 -5.10
CA MET A 233 -3.71 5.94 -3.88
C MET A 233 -3.88 7.46 -3.99
N TYR A 234 -4.22 8.09 -2.87
CA TYR A 234 -4.38 9.53 -2.87
C TYR A 234 -3.07 10.21 -3.25
N PHE A 235 -3.14 11.16 -4.18
CA PHE A 235 -1.98 11.93 -4.61
C PHE A 235 -2.38 13.39 -4.81
N ARG A 236 -1.76 14.27 -4.02
CA ARG A 236 -2.13 15.69 -3.91
C ARG A 236 -0.92 16.61 -4.11
N PRO A 237 -0.22 16.53 -5.26
CA PRO A 237 1.08 17.17 -5.47
C PRO A 237 1.07 18.69 -5.33
N PHE A 238 -0.08 19.34 -5.53
CA PHE A 238 -0.21 20.79 -5.42
C PHE A 238 -0.84 21.28 -4.11
N HIS A 239 -1.31 20.37 -3.24
CA HIS A 239 -2.02 20.73 -2.02
C HIS A 239 -1.56 19.88 -0.84
N GLY A 240 -0.83 20.53 0.07
CA GLY A 240 -0.30 19.97 1.32
C GLY A 240 0.64 18.77 1.14
N SER A 241 1.18 18.61 -0.06
CA SER A 241 2.31 17.75 -0.37
C SER A 241 3.65 18.40 -0.04
N ASN A 242 3.77 19.67 0.37
CA ASN A 242 5.04 20.36 0.70
C ASN A 242 6.27 20.07 -0.20
N LEU A 243 6.06 19.60 -1.44
CA LEU A 243 7.12 19.26 -2.36
C LEU A 243 7.68 20.55 -2.95
N PRO A 244 9.01 20.72 -3.02
CA PRO A 244 9.62 21.83 -3.75
C PRO A 244 9.10 21.92 -5.19
N ASP A 245 8.88 23.14 -5.70
CA ASP A 245 8.32 23.40 -7.05
C ASP A 245 9.07 22.68 -8.18
N ARG A 246 10.39 22.49 -8.03
CA ARG A 246 11.22 21.74 -8.98
C ARG A 246 10.81 20.28 -9.17
N PHE A 247 10.11 19.70 -8.19
CA PHE A 247 9.53 18.35 -8.22
C PHE A 247 8.06 18.34 -8.66
N LEU A 248 7.53 19.49 -9.08
CA LEU A 248 6.13 19.67 -9.53
C LEU A 248 6.04 20.04 -11.02
N THR A 249 7.14 19.96 -11.77
CA THR A 249 7.12 20.15 -13.22
C THR A 249 6.32 19.03 -13.88
N ARG A 250 5.81 19.26 -15.11
CA ARG A 250 5.10 18.22 -15.88
C ARG A 250 5.93 16.94 -16.02
N GLU A 251 7.25 17.05 -16.21
CA GLU A 251 8.15 15.90 -16.30
C GLU A 251 8.16 15.06 -15.02
N TRP A 252 8.25 15.71 -13.85
CA TRP A 252 8.17 15.05 -12.55
C TRP A 252 6.81 14.43 -12.28
N LEU A 253 5.72 15.13 -12.61
CA LEU A 253 4.37 14.61 -12.46
C LEU A 253 4.18 13.33 -13.26
N ARG A 254 4.65 13.33 -14.50
CA ARG A 254 4.65 12.15 -15.37
C ARG A 254 5.57 11.03 -14.86
N LEU A 255 6.66 11.36 -14.17
CA LEU A 255 7.49 10.36 -13.49
C LEU A 255 6.71 9.65 -12.38
N TYR A 256 5.98 10.38 -11.53
CA TYR A 256 5.11 9.77 -10.52
C TYR A 256 4.00 8.91 -11.12
N PHE A 257 3.43 9.34 -12.25
CA PHE A 257 2.39 8.57 -12.94
C PHE A 257 2.89 7.23 -13.45
N ARG A 258 4.06 7.24 -14.10
CA ARG A 258 4.69 5.99 -14.56
C ARG A 258 5.05 5.08 -13.41
N ASP A 259 5.51 5.64 -12.29
CA ASP A 259 5.80 4.85 -11.09
C ASP A 259 4.55 4.20 -10.49
N MET A 260 3.45 4.96 -10.30
CA MET A 260 2.16 4.41 -9.86
C MET A 260 1.60 3.36 -10.83
N ALA A 261 1.68 3.61 -12.15
CA ALA A 261 1.25 2.67 -13.17
C ALA A 261 2.08 1.36 -13.13
N ARG A 262 3.40 1.48 -12.97
CA ARG A 262 4.33 0.35 -12.84
C ARG A 262 4.06 -0.49 -11.60
N HIS A 263 3.56 0.13 -10.52
CA HIS A 263 3.14 -0.57 -9.30
C HIS A 263 1.71 -1.14 -9.37
N GLY A 264 1.12 -1.15 -10.57
CA GLY A 264 -0.16 -1.83 -10.84
C GLY A 264 -1.40 -0.98 -10.55
N MET A 265 -1.26 0.32 -10.33
CA MET A 265 -2.41 1.22 -10.24
C MET A 265 -3.13 1.34 -11.58
N THR A 266 -4.44 1.52 -11.51
CA THR A 266 -5.34 1.53 -12.68
C THR A 266 -6.29 2.72 -12.71
N SER A 267 -6.24 3.53 -11.65
CA SER A 267 -7.06 4.71 -11.42
C SER A 267 -6.31 5.74 -10.58
N ALA A 268 -6.89 6.94 -10.45
CA ALA A 268 -6.33 8.07 -9.73
C ALA A 268 -7.41 8.92 -9.08
N SER A 269 -6.98 9.79 -8.17
CA SER A 269 -7.77 10.89 -7.64
C SER A 269 -7.40 12.19 -8.34
N LEU A 270 -8.38 13.02 -8.69
CA LEU A 270 -8.17 14.40 -9.13
C LEU A 270 -8.58 15.39 -8.05
N TYR A 271 -7.73 16.39 -7.85
CA TYR A 271 -7.93 17.50 -6.93
C TYR A 271 -7.76 18.82 -7.67
N ASN A 272 -8.73 19.73 -7.51
CA ASN A 272 -8.60 21.09 -8.03
C ASN A 272 -7.80 22.00 -7.08
N ARG A 273 -7.71 21.64 -5.79
CA ARG A 273 -6.99 22.43 -4.78
C ARG A 273 -5.51 22.56 -5.10
N GLY A 274 -4.99 23.78 -4.97
CA GLY A 274 -3.58 24.09 -5.24
C GLY A 274 -3.19 24.22 -6.71
N THR A 275 -4.06 23.80 -7.64
CA THR A 275 -3.82 23.92 -9.09
C THR A 275 -4.14 25.31 -9.66
N GLY A 276 -4.86 26.14 -8.90
CA GLY A 276 -5.44 27.39 -9.40
C GLY A 276 -6.66 27.22 -10.31
N ALA A 277 -7.03 25.99 -10.68
CA ALA A 277 -8.21 25.70 -11.49
C ALA A 277 -9.49 25.73 -10.66
N LYS A 278 -10.59 26.18 -11.29
CA LYS A 278 -11.94 26.02 -10.75
C LYS A 278 -12.36 24.56 -10.85
N ALA A 279 -13.32 24.13 -10.03
CA ALA A 279 -13.96 22.83 -10.26
C ALA A 279 -14.73 22.85 -11.60
N PHE A 280 -14.95 21.68 -12.22
CA PHE A 280 -15.73 21.59 -13.45
C PHE A 280 -17.13 22.19 -13.29
N PHE A 281 -17.78 21.94 -12.14
CA PHE A 281 -19.11 22.44 -11.77
C PHE A 281 -19.15 23.94 -11.46
N GLN A 282 -18.02 24.64 -11.59
CA GLN A 282 -17.93 26.08 -11.50
C GLN A 282 -17.62 26.71 -12.88
N THR A 283 -17.66 25.89 -13.94
CA THR A 283 -17.51 26.33 -15.33
C THR A 283 -18.92 26.46 -15.93
N PRO A 284 -19.46 27.69 -16.07
CA PRO A 284 -20.82 27.88 -16.55
C PRO A 284 -20.97 27.40 -18.00
N PRO A 285 -22.12 26.79 -18.35
CA PRO A 285 -22.43 26.50 -19.74
C PRO A 285 -22.49 27.77 -20.62
N ASP A 286 -22.23 27.62 -21.92
CA ASP A 286 -22.46 28.67 -22.89
C ASP A 286 -23.97 28.95 -23.09
N LYS A 287 -24.29 29.91 -23.97
CA LYS A 287 -25.69 30.30 -24.23
C LYS A 287 -26.54 29.17 -24.82
N GLU A 288 -25.89 28.14 -25.36
CA GLU A 288 -26.51 26.94 -25.91
C GLU A 288 -26.50 25.77 -24.92
N GLY A 289 -26.06 25.99 -23.67
CA GLY A 289 -26.03 24.99 -22.61
C GLY A 289 -24.85 24.01 -22.71
N ARG A 290 -23.80 24.33 -23.46
CA ARG A 290 -22.62 23.46 -23.65
C ARG A 290 -21.50 23.85 -22.70
N VAL A 291 -20.71 22.87 -22.26
CA VAL A 291 -19.51 23.07 -21.46
C VAL A 291 -18.29 22.66 -22.30
N SER A 292 -17.17 23.38 -22.15
CA SER A 292 -15.91 23.07 -22.82
C SER A 292 -14.80 22.85 -21.79
N LEU A 293 -14.33 21.61 -21.66
CA LEU A 293 -13.31 21.22 -20.68
C LEU A 293 -11.99 20.75 -21.32
N GLY A 294 -11.91 20.73 -22.65
CA GLY A 294 -10.75 20.16 -23.36
C GLY A 294 -9.39 20.78 -22.99
N ASN A 295 -9.37 22.06 -22.59
CA ASN A 295 -8.17 22.78 -22.16
C ASN A 295 -8.10 22.99 -20.64
N HIS A 296 -9.00 22.36 -19.88
CA HIS A 296 -9.00 22.48 -18.42
C HIS A 296 -7.73 21.84 -17.84
N PRO A 297 -7.02 22.48 -16.89
CA PRO A 297 -5.77 21.94 -16.34
C PRO A 297 -5.88 20.50 -15.81
N GLU A 298 -6.94 20.19 -15.06
CA GLU A 298 -7.18 18.83 -14.56
C GLU A 298 -7.41 17.79 -15.70
N ILE A 299 -7.97 18.20 -16.84
CA ILE A 299 -8.15 17.31 -18.00
C ILE A 299 -6.82 17.05 -18.71
N LEU A 300 -5.96 18.06 -18.82
CA LEU A 300 -4.60 17.87 -19.36
C LEU A 300 -3.78 16.94 -18.45
N PHE A 301 -3.90 17.12 -17.14
CA PHE A 301 -3.28 16.25 -16.14
C PHE A 301 -3.78 14.80 -16.23
N LEU A 302 -5.10 14.60 -16.37
CA LEU A 302 -5.68 13.28 -16.58
C LEU A 302 -5.21 12.63 -17.89
N ARG A 303 -5.07 13.39 -18.97
CA ARG A 303 -4.53 12.87 -20.24
C ARG A 303 -3.10 12.39 -20.08
N ASP A 304 -2.26 13.12 -19.35
CA ASP A 304 -0.90 12.68 -19.01
C ASP A 304 -0.93 11.35 -18.22
N MET A 305 -1.82 11.21 -17.23
CA MET A 305 -1.99 9.94 -16.49
C MET A 305 -2.42 8.78 -17.40
N MET A 306 -3.32 9.03 -18.36
CA MET A 306 -3.78 8.02 -19.31
C MET A 306 -2.68 7.60 -20.28
N GLU A 307 -1.90 8.56 -20.78
CA GLU A 307 -0.76 8.30 -21.66
C GLU A 307 0.34 7.49 -20.96
N ASP A 308 0.63 7.80 -19.69
CA ASP A 308 1.60 7.07 -18.88
C ASP A 308 1.03 5.76 -18.28
N GLY A 309 -0.24 5.43 -18.59
CA GLY A 309 -0.85 4.14 -18.29
C GLY A 309 -1.37 3.97 -16.86
N LEU A 310 -1.37 5.03 -16.05
CA LEU A 310 -1.90 5.06 -14.67
C LEU A 310 -3.42 4.96 -14.66
N VAL A 311 -4.09 5.70 -15.55
CA VAL A 311 -5.55 5.70 -15.65
C VAL A 311 -5.99 4.95 -16.90
N THR A 312 -6.93 4.04 -16.73
CA THR A 312 -7.55 3.29 -17.83
C THR A 312 -8.95 3.84 -18.13
N ARG A 313 -9.38 3.80 -19.40
CA ARG A 313 -10.69 4.35 -19.81
C ARG A 313 -11.88 3.59 -19.24
N ASN A 314 -11.70 2.30 -18.96
CA ASN A 314 -12.74 1.39 -18.53
C ASN A 314 -12.95 1.36 -17.01
N LEU A 315 -12.13 2.10 -16.24
CA LEU A 315 -12.25 2.19 -14.80
C LEU A 315 -12.48 3.63 -14.38
N PRO A 316 -13.32 3.87 -13.36
CA PRO A 316 -13.62 5.21 -12.91
C PRO A 316 -12.45 5.84 -12.15
N ILE A 317 -12.43 7.17 -12.07
CA ILE A 317 -11.55 7.95 -11.19
C ILE A 317 -12.34 8.70 -10.12
N MET A 318 -11.70 9.02 -8.99
CA MET A 318 -12.32 9.86 -7.97
C MET A 318 -12.10 11.34 -8.27
N TYR A 319 -13.18 12.13 -8.29
CA TYR A 319 -13.12 13.58 -8.40
C TYR A 319 -13.34 14.25 -7.05
N LEU A 320 -12.25 14.65 -6.40
CA LEU A 320 -12.22 15.28 -5.06
C LEU A 320 -12.07 16.80 -5.16
N ALA A 321 -12.87 17.43 -6.02
CA ALA A 321 -12.86 18.89 -6.13
C ALA A 321 -13.67 19.55 -5.01
N GLY A 322 -13.20 20.70 -4.53
CA GLY A 322 -14.01 21.57 -3.66
C GLY A 322 -15.08 22.33 -4.45
N GLY A 323 -16.19 22.68 -3.80
CA GLY A 323 -17.22 23.54 -4.40
C GLY A 323 -18.10 22.85 -5.45
N ILE A 324 -18.34 21.54 -5.29
CA ILE A 324 -19.27 20.77 -6.10
C ILE A 324 -20.68 20.99 -5.53
N GLU A 325 -21.34 22.06 -5.97
CA GLU A 325 -22.73 22.39 -5.62
C GLU A 325 -23.63 22.21 -6.83
N PRO A 326 -24.82 21.59 -6.69
CA PRO A 326 -25.74 21.40 -7.81
C PRO A 326 -26.13 22.73 -8.45
N ASP A 327 -25.70 22.93 -9.69
CA ASP A 327 -25.95 24.14 -10.49
C ASP A 327 -26.74 23.83 -11.78
N GLY A 328 -27.09 22.55 -11.99
CA GLY A 328 -27.77 22.06 -13.19
C GLY A 328 -26.85 21.74 -14.38
N SER A 329 -25.53 21.94 -14.26
CA SER A 329 -24.57 21.71 -15.35
C SER A 329 -24.14 20.23 -15.52
N ALA A 330 -24.55 19.35 -14.60
CA ALA A 330 -24.08 17.96 -14.51
C ALA A 330 -24.19 17.18 -15.84
N THR A 331 -25.36 17.22 -16.49
CA THR A 331 -25.58 16.54 -17.77
C THR A 331 -24.67 17.09 -18.87
N ALA A 332 -24.48 18.41 -18.93
CA ALA A 332 -23.62 19.06 -19.92
C ALA A 332 -22.14 18.69 -19.70
N ILE A 333 -21.68 18.68 -18.45
CA ILE A 333 -20.33 18.24 -18.07
C ILE A 333 -20.13 16.78 -18.46
N LYS A 334 -21.05 15.88 -18.11
CA LYS A 334 -20.97 14.45 -18.47
C LYS A 334 -20.83 14.25 -19.98
N ASN A 335 -21.64 14.97 -20.76
CA ASN A 335 -21.61 14.89 -22.22
C ASN A 335 -20.27 15.36 -22.79
N GLU A 336 -19.71 16.45 -22.27
CA GLU A 336 -18.38 16.92 -22.68
C GLU A 336 -17.28 15.92 -22.29
N LEU A 337 -17.29 15.38 -21.07
CA LEU A 337 -16.31 14.35 -20.64
C LEU A 337 -16.39 13.10 -21.53
N THR A 338 -17.61 12.66 -21.89
CA THR A 338 -17.85 11.53 -22.80
C THR A 338 -17.32 11.82 -24.20
N LYS A 339 -17.60 13.01 -24.73
CA LYS A 339 -17.09 13.47 -26.04
C LYS A 339 -15.56 13.53 -26.08
N LEU A 340 -14.93 13.89 -24.95
CA LEU A 340 -13.47 13.88 -24.81
C LEU A 340 -12.87 12.47 -24.66
N GLY A 341 -13.70 11.43 -24.55
CA GLY A 341 -13.26 10.03 -24.44
C GLY A 341 -12.57 9.71 -23.12
N LEU A 342 -12.98 10.38 -22.04
CA LEU A 342 -12.41 10.25 -20.70
C LEU A 342 -13.09 9.13 -19.89
N PRO A 343 -12.43 8.58 -18.86
CA PRO A 343 -13.05 7.63 -17.93
C PRO A 343 -14.23 8.25 -17.18
N GLU A 344 -15.03 7.41 -16.53
CA GLU A 344 -16.07 7.87 -15.61
C GLU A 344 -15.44 8.63 -14.42
N PHE A 345 -16.10 9.72 -14.02
CA PHE A 345 -15.76 10.49 -12.83
C PHE A 345 -16.76 10.14 -11.73
N LEU A 346 -16.27 9.70 -10.57
CA LEU A 346 -17.06 9.54 -9.37
C LEU A 346 -16.99 10.82 -8.57
N ILE A 347 -18.15 11.39 -8.23
CA ILE A 347 -18.22 12.61 -7.43
C ILE A 347 -18.03 12.25 -5.97
N TYR A 348 -17.00 12.84 -5.36
CA TYR A 348 -16.69 12.57 -3.96
C TYR A 348 -17.69 13.26 -3.02
N GLY A 349 -18.22 12.49 -2.07
CA GLY A 349 -19.17 12.93 -1.05
C GLY A 349 -18.50 13.69 0.10
N PRO A 350 -19.21 13.87 1.23
CA PRO A 350 -18.56 14.27 2.48
C PRO A 350 -17.56 13.19 2.90
N ASP A 351 -16.39 13.60 3.36
CA ASP A 351 -15.34 12.70 3.81
C ASP A 351 -15.65 12.15 5.21
N GLU A 352 -15.55 10.83 5.39
CA GLU A 352 -15.80 10.09 6.64
C GLU A 352 -17.02 10.59 7.45
N PRO A 353 -18.22 10.64 6.84
CA PRO A 353 -19.37 11.27 7.46
C PRO A 353 -19.85 10.51 8.70
N ALA A 354 -20.14 11.25 9.77
CA ALA A 354 -20.88 10.73 10.90
C ALA A 354 -22.35 10.45 10.53
N VAL A 355 -22.99 9.52 11.26
CA VAL A 355 -24.43 9.25 11.10
C VAL A 355 -25.24 10.29 11.86
N ASN A 356 -25.63 11.36 11.15
CA ASN A 356 -26.43 12.46 11.69
C ASN A 356 -27.19 13.20 10.57
N ASP A 357 -28.04 14.16 10.96
CA ASP A 357 -28.88 14.93 10.04
C ASP A 357 -28.08 15.82 9.09
N GLN A 358 -26.92 16.33 9.52
CA GLN A 358 -26.07 17.18 8.68
C GLN A 358 -25.48 16.39 7.51
N SER A 359 -24.90 15.21 7.78
CA SER A 359 -24.40 14.30 6.74
C SER A 359 -25.52 13.84 5.82
N LEU A 360 -26.69 13.52 6.37
CA LEU A 360 -27.87 13.13 5.60
C LEU A 360 -28.28 14.25 4.62
N ALA A 361 -28.42 15.48 5.11
CA ALA A 361 -28.75 16.64 4.27
C ALA A 361 -27.72 16.86 3.17
N THR A 362 -26.43 16.67 3.48
CA THR A 362 -25.34 16.85 2.50
C THR A 362 -25.30 15.73 1.44
N PHE A 363 -25.77 14.51 1.76
CA PHE A 363 -25.96 13.46 0.76
C PHE A 363 -27.22 13.68 -0.08
N GLN A 364 -28.30 14.15 0.56
CA GLN A 364 -29.55 14.49 -0.11
C GLN A 364 -29.35 15.62 -1.13
N SER A 365 -28.57 16.65 -0.78
CA SER A 365 -28.26 17.74 -1.70
C SER A 365 -27.48 17.28 -2.94
N ARG A 366 -26.71 16.18 -2.85
CA ARG A 366 -25.96 15.60 -3.98
C ARG A 366 -26.78 14.65 -4.86
N GLN A 367 -27.98 14.23 -4.46
CA GLN A 367 -28.79 13.29 -5.24
C GLN A 367 -29.09 13.74 -6.69
N PRO A 368 -29.26 15.05 -7.01
CA PRO A 368 -29.43 15.49 -8.39
C PRO A 368 -28.28 15.06 -9.32
N TYR A 369 -27.05 14.89 -8.81
CA TYR A 369 -25.92 14.41 -9.60
C TYR A 369 -26.04 12.94 -10.00
N ARG A 370 -26.76 12.11 -9.23
CA ARG A 370 -26.83 10.65 -9.44
C ARG A 370 -27.50 10.21 -10.73
N LYS A 371 -28.22 11.12 -11.38
CA LYS A 371 -28.69 10.93 -12.75
C LYS A 371 -27.52 10.79 -13.74
N ASP A 372 -26.44 11.53 -13.50
CA ASP A 372 -25.34 11.70 -14.44
C ASP A 372 -24.03 11.05 -13.94
N PHE A 373 -23.74 11.12 -12.64
CA PHE A 373 -22.50 10.65 -12.02
C PHE A 373 -22.79 9.78 -10.80
N ARG A 374 -21.99 8.73 -10.61
CA ARG A 374 -22.00 7.95 -9.37
C ARG A 374 -21.34 8.72 -8.23
N LEU A 375 -21.87 8.55 -7.02
CA LEU A 375 -21.31 9.12 -5.80
C LEU A 375 -20.43 8.10 -5.06
N VAL A 376 -19.28 8.58 -4.60
CA VAL A 376 -18.27 7.81 -3.86
C VAL A 376 -17.85 8.55 -2.61
N THR A 377 -17.52 7.86 -1.51
CA THR A 377 -16.78 8.49 -0.41
C THR A 377 -16.12 7.46 0.51
N ALA A 378 -15.04 7.87 1.19
CA ALA A 378 -14.50 7.18 2.35
C ALA A 378 -15.53 7.19 3.49
N ILE A 379 -15.82 6.02 4.04
CA ILE A 379 -16.94 5.84 4.96
C ILE A 379 -16.72 4.68 5.92
N THR A 380 -17.36 4.74 7.09
CA THR A 380 -17.44 3.61 8.02
C THR A 380 -18.52 2.62 7.56
N GLU A 381 -18.46 1.37 8.02
CA GLU A 381 -19.49 0.35 7.82
C GLU A 381 -20.87 0.82 8.32
N ARG A 382 -20.88 1.55 9.45
CA ARG A 382 -22.10 2.09 10.05
C ARG A 382 -22.73 3.17 9.18
N ALA A 383 -21.93 4.12 8.71
CA ALA A 383 -22.43 5.18 7.85
C ALA A 383 -22.78 4.67 6.44
N ALA A 384 -22.04 3.71 5.89
CA ALA A 384 -22.38 3.04 4.65
C ALA A 384 -23.75 2.36 4.74
N THR A 385 -24.05 1.71 5.86
CA THR A 385 -25.36 1.10 6.11
C THR A 385 -26.47 2.16 6.22
N ALA A 386 -26.21 3.26 6.94
CA ALA A 386 -27.20 4.33 7.12
C ALA A 386 -27.52 5.11 5.83
N TYR A 387 -26.53 5.27 4.95
CA TYR A 387 -26.64 6.04 3.71
C TYR A 387 -26.62 5.17 2.46
N ALA A 388 -26.92 3.88 2.60
CA ALA A 388 -26.82 2.88 1.53
C ALA A 388 -27.64 3.25 0.27
N ASP A 389 -28.76 3.96 0.45
CA ASP A 389 -29.61 4.42 -0.65
C ASP A 389 -29.15 5.72 -1.31
N LEU A 390 -28.13 6.40 -0.76
CA LEU A 390 -27.67 7.72 -1.19
C LEU A 390 -26.30 7.69 -1.89
N LEU A 391 -25.64 6.52 -1.95
CA LEU A 391 -24.29 6.32 -2.46
C LEU A 391 -24.22 5.15 -3.44
N ASP A 392 -23.29 5.20 -4.39
CA ASP A 392 -23.09 4.17 -5.41
C ASP A 392 -21.82 3.35 -5.16
N VAL A 393 -20.80 3.95 -4.54
CA VAL A 393 -19.52 3.31 -4.23
C VAL A 393 -19.14 3.61 -2.77
N TRP A 394 -18.94 2.57 -1.97
CA TRP A 394 -18.60 2.68 -0.55
C TRP A 394 -17.11 2.38 -0.38
N VAL A 395 -16.32 3.38 0.00
CA VAL A 395 -14.88 3.21 0.22
C VAL A 395 -14.66 2.98 1.71
N VAL A 396 -14.70 1.71 2.11
CA VAL A 396 -14.79 1.32 3.51
C VAL A 396 -13.39 1.10 4.08
N ASN A 397 -13.17 1.49 5.33
CA ASN A 397 -11.88 1.27 5.97
C ASN A 397 -11.51 -0.23 6.01
N GLY A 398 -10.24 -0.56 5.81
CA GLY A 398 -9.71 -1.91 5.98
C GLY A 398 -10.10 -2.48 7.35
N GLY A 399 -10.60 -3.72 7.36
CA GLY A 399 -11.06 -4.37 8.58
C GLY A 399 -12.51 -4.10 8.95
N LEU A 400 -13.21 -3.23 8.22
CA LEU A 400 -14.63 -2.91 8.43
C LEU A 400 -15.59 -3.54 7.42
N ILE A 401 -15.06 -4.28 6.45
CA ILE A 401 -15.86 -4.86 5.37
C ILE A 401 -16.44 -6.21 5.82
N THR A 402 -17.55 -6.16 6.54
CA THR A 402 -18.22 -7.39 7.02
C THR A 402 -18.96 -8.12 5.89
N PRO A 403 -19.23 -9.44 6.04
CA PRO A 403 -20.11 -10.17 5.12
C PRO A 403 -21.48 -9.51 4.93
N GLU A 404 -22.08 -8.98 6.01
CA GLU A 404 -23.39 -8.32 6.00
C GLU A 404 -23.36 -7.03 5.19
N LEU A 405 -22.29 -6.24 5.33
CA LEU A 405 -22.08 -5.02 4.55
C LEU A 405 -21.98 -5.34 3.05
N ARG A 406 -21.21 -6.36 2.68
CA ARG A 406 -21.09 -6.78 1.27
C ARG A 406 -22.41 -7.30 0.71
N GLN A 407 -23.19 -8.06 1.49
CA GLN A 407 -24.52 -8.48 1.09
C GLN A 407 -25.47 -7.30 0.93
N LEU A 408 -25.40 -6.28 1.80
CA LEU A 408 -26.18 -5.06 1.66
C LEU A 408 -25.79 -4.30 0.39
N ALA A 409 -24.50 -4.13 0.13
CA ALA A 409 -24.01 -3.49 -1.10
C ALA A 409 -24.55 -4.18 -2.34
N ALA A 410 -24.46 -5.51 -2.40
CA ALA A 410 -25.01 -6.31 -3.50
C ALA A 410 -26.52 -6.09 -3.69
N ARG A 411 -27.31 -6.06 -2.61
CA ARG A 411 -28.76 -5.77 -2.68
C ARG A 411 -29.07 -4.37 -3.17
N LYS A 412 -28.19 -3.41 -2.90
CA LYS A 412 -28.34 -1.99 -3.30
C LYS A 412 -27.73 -1.71 -4.67
N GLY A 413 -27.03 -2.66 -5.29
CA GLY A 413 -26.27 -2.44 -6.51
C GLY A 413 -25.06 -1.53 -6.32
N ALA A 414 -24.57 -1.39 -5.08
CA ALA A 414 -23.41 -0.56 -4.76
C ALA A 414 -22.11 -1.35 -4.89
N GLU A 415 -21.04 -0.66 -5.25
CA GLU A 415 -19.68 -1.19 -5.20
C GLU A 415 -19.06 -1.02 -3.81
N VAL A 416 -18.22 -1.97 -3.40
CA VAL A 416 -17.41 -1.86 -2.17
C VAL A 416 -15.95 -1.79 -2.54
N TRP A 417 -15.33 -0.67 -2.18
CA TRP A 417 -13.89 -0.46 -2.24
C TRP A 417 -13.33 -0.48 -0.82
N THR A 418 -12.04 -0.77 -0.68
CA THR A 418 -11.34 -0.65 0.60
C THR A 418 -10.40 0.55 0.62
N TYR A 419 -10.23 1.15 1.80
CA TYR A 419 -9.28 2.22 2.06
C TYR A 419 -8.56 1.98 3.39
N ASP A 420 -7.27 2.31 3.48
CA ASP A 420 -6.55 2.29 4.74
C ASP A 420 -5.62 3.51 4.85
N CYS A 421 -5.75 4.25 5.94
CA CYS A 421 -4.90 5.39 6.32
C CYS A 421 -3.92 5.06 7.44
N ALA A 422 -4.16 3.97 8.16
CA ALA A 422 -3.27 3.47 9.20
C ALA A 422 -2.12 2.66 8.59
N HIS A 423 -2.34 2.07 7.42
CA HIS A 423 -1.28 1.44 6.65
C HIS A 423 -0.39 2.48 5.98
N ARG A 424 0.76 2.68 6.63
CA ARG A 424 1.76 3.69 6.35
C ARG A 424 2.82 3.19 5.39
N GLY A 425 3.48 4.11 4.70
CA GLY A 425 4.53 3.81 3.73
C GLY A 425 5.83 3.28 4.36
N SER A 426 5.85 3.07 5.67
CA SER A 426 7.00 2.58 6.43
C SER A 426 6.63 1.44 7.38
N GLY A 427 7.36 0.33 7.32
CA GLY A 427 7.52 -0.65 8.40
C GLY A 427 6.77 -1.99 8.27
N ASN A 428 5.68 -2.08 7.50
CA ASN A 428 4.94 -3.35 7.34
C ASN A 428 4.66 -3.70 5.89
N SER A 429 5.69 -4.25 5.24
CA SER A 429 5.63 -4.62 3.83
C SER A 429 4.73 -5.83 3.59
N THR A 430 4.69 -6.78 4.52
CA THR A 430 3.86 -7.98 4.39
C THR A 430 2.37 -7.64 4.40
N TRP A 431 1.93 -6.73 5.29
CA TRP A 431 0.54 -6.23 5.27
C TRP A 431 0.20 -5.58 3.94
N SER A 432 1.13 -4.77 3.40
CA SER A 432 0.95 -4.10 2.10
C SER A 432 0.63 -5.07 0.98
N ARG A 433 1.42 -6.15 0.91
CA ARG A 433 1.24 -7.22 -0.07
C ARG A 433 -0.10 -7.94 0.14
N PHE A 434 -0.41 -8.33 1.38
CA PHE A 434 -1.66 -9.03 1.69
C PHE A 434 -2.90 -8.18 1.41
N TYR A 435 -2.89 -6.91 1.83
CA TYR A 435 -3.99 -5.97 1.65
C TYR A 435 -4.28 -5.73 0.17
N ALA A 436 -3.25 -5.45 -0.64
CA ALA A 436 -3.41 -5.24 -2.07
C ALA A 436 -3.78 -6.53 -2.82
N GLY A 437 -3.24 -7.68 -2.40
CA GLY A 437 -3.45 -8.98 -3.05
C GLY A 437 -4.62 -9.77 -2.48
N LEU A 438 -4.30 -10.67 -1.54
CA LEU A 438 -5.23 -11.67 -1.02
C LEU A 438 -6.49 -11.08 -0.39
N TYR A 439 -6.38 -10.00 0.40
CA TYR A 439 -7.53 -9.37 1.03
C TYR A 439 -8.52 -8.84 -0.02
N THR A 440 -8.01 -8.08 -0.99
CA THR A 440 -8.80 -7.51 -2.09
C THR A 440 -9.45 -8.60 -2.95
N TRP A 441 -8.68 -9.63 -3.30
CA TRP A 441 -9.17 -10.77 -4.07
C TRP A 441 -10.25 -11.56 -3.32
N ALA A 442 -10.01 -11.90 -2.05
CA ALA A 442 -10.89 -12.77 -1.29
C ALA A 442 -12.20 -12.08 -0.87
N LEU A 443 -12.19 -10.77 -0.68
CA LEU A 443 -13.41 -10.02 -0.41
C LEU A 443 -14.18 -9.60 -1.66
N GLU A 444 -13.65 -9.89 -2.86
CA GLU A 444 -14.25 -9.54 -4.16
C GLU A 444 -14.51 -8.03 -4.29
N LEU A 445 -13.53 -7.24 -3.83
CA LEU A 445 -13.62 -5.78 -3.88
C LEU A 445 -13.38 -5.27 -5.29
N THR A 446 -14.05 -4.17 -5.64
CA THR A 446 -13.88 -3.51 -6.94
C THR A 446 -12.94 -2.30 -6.87
N GLY A 447 -12.41 -1.99 -5.69
CA GLY A 447 -11.35 -1.01 -5.53
C GLY A 447 -10.54 -1.15 -4.24
N ASN A 448 -9.28 -0.72 -4.29
CA ASN A 448 -8.34 -0.73 -3.17
C ASN A 448 -7.49 0.56 -3.17
N TRP A 449 -7.61 1.32 -2.09
CA TRP A 449 -7.00 2.63 -1.90
C TRP A 449 -6.16 2.70 -0.63
N LEU A 450 -5.19 3.62 -0.63
CA LEU A 450 -4.33 3.96 0.51
C LEU A 450 -4.11 5.46 0.62
N TRP A 451 -3.80 5.93 1.82
CA TRP A 451 -3.25 7.26 2.09
C TRP A 451 -1.75 7.17 2.45
N CYS A 452 -0.83 7.78 1.70
CA CYS A 452 -0.97 8.37 0.37
C CYS A 452 0.37 8.27 -0.38
N TYR A 453 0.41 8.58 -1.68
CA TYR A 453 1.60 8.34 -2.50
C TYR A 453 2.81 9.14 -1.99
N THR A 454 2.57 10.42 -1.69
CA THR A 454 3.52 11.32 -1.04
C THR A 454 2.79 12.28 -0.11
N GLU A 455 3.30 12.51 1.11
CA GLU A 455 2.79 13.52 2.05
C GLU A 455 3.87 14.56 2.42
N GLY A 456 4.67 14.96 1.43
CA GLY A 456 5.59 16.09 1.56
C GLY A 456 6.89 15.91 2.25
N PHE A 457 7.36 14.67 2.26
CA PHE A 457 8.73 14.34 2.56
C PHE A 457 9.54 14.28 1.27
N TYR A 458 10.73 14.90 1.27
CA TYR A 458 11.72 14.78 0.20
C TYR A 458 13.09 14.45 0.84
N TRP A 459 13.90 13.64 0.15
CA TRP A 459 15.05 13.01 0.81
C TRP A 459 16.22 13.97 1.08
N GLU A 460 16.31 15.09 0.35
CA GLU A 460 17.39 16.10 0.44
C GLU A 460 17.22 17.08 1.62
N GLY A 461 17.01 16.55 2.83
CA GLY A 461 17.03 17.35 4.06
C GLY A 461 15.77 18.17 4.33
N GLY A 462 14.64 17.79 3.73
CA GLY A 462 13.36 18.43 3.96
C GLY A 462 12.78 18.14 5.33
N LYS A 463 12.98 19.06 6.28
CA LYS A 463 12.11 19.16 7.46
C LYS A 463 10.70 19.50 6.98
N VAL A 464 9.72 18.64 7.24
CA VAL A 464 8.32 19.00 7.00
C VAL A 464 7.90 20.03 8.04
N ARG A 465 7.52 21.22 7.57
CA ARG A 465 6.71 22.17 8.33
C ARG A 465 5.26 21.69 8.28
N SER A 466 4.77 21.09 9.35
CA SER A 466 3.34 21.09 9.68
C SER A 466 3.14 22.00 10.88
N GLY A 467 2.42 23.13 10.72
CA GLY A 467 1.89 24.03 11.76
C GLY A 467 2.61 24.16 13.11
N GLU A 468 3.11 25.37 13.42
CA GLU A 468 3.68 25.90 14.69
C GLU A 468 4.66 25.05 15.52
N GLU A 469 4.88 23.76 15.24
CA GLU A 469 5.84 22.93 15.94
C GLU A 469 6.71 22.18 14.93
N ASN A 470 8.03 22.37 15.02
CA ASN A 470 9.02 21.57 14.31
C ASN A 470 9.02 20.17 14.95
N ILE A 471 8.16 19.27 14.49
CA ILE A 471 8.16 17.89 14.97
C ILE A 471 8.89 17.02 13.94
N ASP A 472 9.94 16.32 14.40
CA ASP A 472 10.79 15.38 13.65
C ASP A 472 10.04 14.11 13.20
N TRP A 473 8.82 14.26 12.67
CA TRP A 473 8.08 13.08 12.22
C TRP A 473 8.77 12.48 11.00
N PHE A 474 9.18 11.23 11.21
CA PHE A 474 9.39 10.20 10.22
C PHE A 474 8.39 10.33 9.05
N PRO A 475 8.77 10.04 7.78
CA PRO A 475 7.88 10.14 6.60
C PRO A 475 6.79 9.04 6.59
N THR A 476 6.03 8.94 7.68
CA THR A 476 5.11 7.84 8.02
C THR A 476 4.10 7.56 6.91
N HIS A 477 3.51 8.60 6.33
CA HIS A 477 2.48 8.43 5.31
C HIS A 477 2.99 8.41 3.87
N ALA A 478 4.31 8.53 3.64
CA ALA A 478 4.89 8.55 2.29
C ALA A 478 5.36 7.16 1.86
N PHE A 479 4.75 6.62 0.80
CA PHE A 479 5.21 5.37 0.16
C PHE A 479 6.45 5.58 -0.72
N VAL A 480 6.69 6.80 -1.16
CA VAL A 480 7.91 7.17 -1.88
C VAL A 480 8.49 8.49 -1.34
N LEU A 481 9.81 8.64 -1.48
CA LEU A 481 10.50 9.92 -1.33
C LEU A 481 10.95 10.42 -2.72
N THR A 482 11.00 11.74 -2.86
CA THR A 482 11.54 12.38 -4.07
C THR A 482 12.95 12.93 -3.81
N GLY A 483 13.84 12.77 -4.79
CA GLY A 483 15.20 13.32 -4.82
C GLY A 483 15.70 13.67 -6.20
N ASP A 484 16.85 14.33 -6.28
CA ASP A 484 17.57 14.66 -7.51
C ASP A 484 17.82 13.44 -8.40
N GLU A 485 18.07 12.27 -7.79
CA GLU A 485 18.29 11.00 -8.47
C GLU A 485 16.98 10.27 -8.86
N GLY A 486 15.81 10.87 -8.61
CA GLY A 486 14.51 10.30 -8.94
C GLY A 486 13.68 9.89 -7.73
N ILE A 487 12.77 8.94 -7.96
CA ILE A 487 11.88 8.38 -6.93
C ILE A 487 12.64 7.30 -6.14
N VAL A 488 12.56 7.42 -4.81
CA VAL A 488 13.06 6.45 -3.83
C VAL A 488 11.86 5.72 -3.22
N PRO A 489 11.55 4.50 -3.66
CA PRO A 489 10.40 3.77 -3.17
C PRO A 489 10.67 3.21 -1.76
N SER A 490 9.62 3.04 -0.96
CA SER A 490 9.68 2.19 0.23
C SER A 490 9.54 0.72 -0.14
N ILE A 491 9.93 -0.15 0.79
CA ILE A 491 9.71 -1.60 0.67
C ILE A 491 8.21 -1.89 0.69
N GLU A 492 7.43 -1.12 1.42
CA GLU A 492 5.97 -1.23 1.48
C GLU A 492 5.33 -0.92 0.12
N TRP A 493 5.91 0.01 -0.64
CA TRP A 493 5.47 0.32 -2.00
C TRP A 493 5.76 -0.82 -2.97
N GLU A 494 6.98 -1.37 -2.93
CA GLU A 494 7.32 -2.56 -3.73
C GLU A 494 6.46 -3.77 -3.32
N ALA A 495 6.25 -4.00 -2.03
CA ALA A 495 5.40 -5.09 -1.55
C ALA A 495 3.92 -4.90 -1.93
N ARG A 496 3.44 -3.65 -2.07
CA ARG A 496 2.12 -3.37 -2.63
C ARG A 496 2.02 -3.83 -4.08
N ARG A 497 3.04 -3.51 -4.91
CA ARG A 497 3.11 -3.97 -6.31
C ARG A 497 3.07 -5.50 -6.38
N GLU A 498 3.82 -6.17 -5.51
CA GLU A 498 3.77 -7.63 -5.38
C GLU A 498 2.35 -8.12 -5.03
N GLY A 499 1.64 -7.43 -4.14
CA GLY A 499 0.24 -7.75 -3.81
C GLY A 499 -0.71 -7.58 -4.99
N VAL A 500 -0.56 -6.51 -5.77
CA VAL A 500 -1.36 -6.31 -7.00
C VAL A 500 -1.08 -7.43 -8.00
N GLU A 501 0.16 -7.90 -8.11
CA GLU A 501 0.50 -9.05 -8.94
C GLU A 501 -0.10 -10.37 -8.42
N ASP A 502 -0.14 -10.57 -7.10
CA ASP A 502 -0.84 -11.71 -6.47
C ASP A 502 -2.32 -11.71 -6.88
N TYR A 503 -3.00 -10.56 -6.78
CA TYR A 503 -4.39 -10.39 -7.21
C TYR A 503 -4.55 -10.76 -8.69
N ARG A 504 -3.73 -10.18 -9.58
CA ARG A 504 -3.81 -10.42 -11.03
C ARG A 504 -3.58 -11.88 -11.38
N THR A 505 -2.65 -12.55 -10.70
CA THR A 505 -2.36 -13.97 -10.87
C THR A 505 -3.55 -14.84 -10.46
N LEU A 506 -4.15 -14.56 -9.29
CA LEU A 506 -5.33 -15.29 -8.81
C LEU A 506 -6.55 -15.07 -9.71
N ARG A 507 -6.77 -13.85 -10.20
CA ARG A 507 -7.83 -13.54 -11.18
C ARG A 507 -7.61 -14.25 -12.52
N MET A 508 -6.37 -14.30 -13.01
CA MET A 508 -6.05 -15.04 -14.23
C MET A 508 -6.35 -16.53 -14.07
N LEU A 509 -5.99 -17.13 -12.93
CA LEU A 509 -6.32 -18.53 -12.65
C LEU A 509 -7.84 -18.75 -12.62
N GLN A 510 -8.61 -17.86 -11.99
CA GLN A 510 -10.09 -17.94 -11.99
C GLN A 510 -10.65 -17.96 -13.41
N LYS A 511 -10.20 -17.05 -14.29
CA LYS A 511 -10.64 -17.01 -15.70
C LYS A 511 -10.30 -18.30 -16.46
N LEU A 512 -9.13 -18.89 -16.21
CA LEU A 512 -8.73 -20.15 -16.84
C LEU A 512 -9.58 -21.33 -16.35
N ILE A 513 -9.98 -21.34 -15.08
CA ILE A 513 -10.90 -22.33 -14.52
C ILE A 513 -12.28 -22.18 -15.17
N GLU A 514 -12.82 -20.96 -15.24
CA GLU A 514 -14.10 -20.63 -15.85
C GLU A 514 -14.16 -21.00 -17.33
N ALA A 515 -13.06 -20.80 -18.06
CA ALA A 515 -12.95 -21.19 -19.48
C ALA A 515 -12.84 -22.71 -19.68
N ARG A 516 -12.55 -23.49 -18.62
CA ARG A 516 -12.29 -24.94 -18.68
C ARG A 516 -12.95 -25.69 -17.52
N PRO A 517 -14.28 -25.61 -17.34
CA PRO A 517 -14.97 -26.12 -16.15
C PRO A 517 -14.84 -27.64 -15.98
N GLU A 518 -14.69 -28.38 -17.09
CA GLU A 518 -14.52 -29.85 -17.05
C GLU A 518 -13.09 -30.33 -16.80
N SER A 519 -12.11 -29.42 -16.75
CA SER A 519 -10.72 -29.78 -16.47
C SER A 519 -10.56 -30.34 -15.06
N ALA A 520 -10.02 -31.56 -14.93
CA ALA A 520 -9.67 -32.13 -13.63
C ALA A 520 -8.65 -31.26 -12.86
N VAL A 521 -7.75 -30.57 -13.57
CA VAL A 521 -6.85 -29.57 -12.97
C VAL A 521 -7.62 -28.33 -12.53
N GLY A 522 -8.58 -27.88 -13.35
CA GLY A 522 -9.45 -26.75 -13.05
C GLY A 522 -10.28 -26.97 -11.79
N LYS A 523 -10.89 -28.15 -11.63
CA LYS A 523 -11.65 -28.53 -10.43
C LYS A 523 -10.78 -28.49 -9.16
N LYS A 524 -9.57 -29.06 -9.20
CA LYS A 524 -8.62 -29.01 -8.07
C LYS A 524 -8.15 -27.58 -7.77
N ALA A 525 -7.92 -26.77 -8.80
CA ALA A 525 -7.55 -25.37 -8.64
C ALA A 525 -8.68 -24.56 -8.02
N ALA A 526 -9.93 -24.80 -8.42
CA ALA A 526 -11.12 -24.15 -7.85
C ALA A 526 -11.29 -24.50 -6.37
N GLU A 527 -11.20 -25.78 -6.00
CA GLU A 527 -11.22 -26.23 -4.60
C GLU A 527 -10.12 -25.55 -3.77
N TRP A 528 -8.91 -25.46 -4.32
CA TRP A 528 -7.80 -24.78 -3.67
C TRP A 528 -8.06 -23.27 -3.49
N LEU A 529 -8.57 -22.59 -4.52
CA LEU A 529 -8.95 -21.17 -4.42
C LEU A 529 -10.01 -20.95 -3.33
N THR A 530 -11.06 -21.78 -3.29
CA THR A 530 -12.09 -21.69 -2.25
C THR A 530 -11.49 -21.84 -0.85
N LYS A 531 -10.58 -22.80 -0.64
CA LYS A 531 -9.89 -22.98 0.64
C LYS A 531 -8.97 -21.81 0.99
N THR A 532 -8.25 -21.25 0.02
CA THR A 532 -7.38 -20.08 0.25
C THR A 532 -8.23 -18.86 0.60
N LYS A 533 -9.31 -18.62 -0.14
CA LYS A 533 -10.27 -17.52 0.10
C LYS A 533 -10.89 -17.59 1.49
N SER A 534 -11.26 -18.78 1.96
CA SER A 534 -11.89 -18.96 3.27
C SER A 534 -10.98 -18.72 4.47
N ARG A 535 -9.65 -18.65 4.27
CA ARG A 535 -8.68 -18.32 5.34
C ARG A 535 -8.58 -16.82 5.60
N VAL A 536 -8.90 -15.99 4.60
CA VAL A 536 -8.76 -14.53 4.71
C VAL A 536 -9.77 -14.00 5.73
N ASP A 537 -9.25 -13.39 6.80
CA ASP A 537 -10.07 -12.69 7.78
C ASP A 537 -10.39 -11.27 7.29
N TRP A 538 -11.67 -10.92 7.31
CA TRP A 538 -12.16 -9.62 6.91
C TRP A 538 -11.90 -8.54 7.97
N ASN A 539 -11.64 -8.91 9.23
CA ASN A 539 -11.45 -7.98 10.35
C ASN A 539 -10.10 -7.26 10.38
N LEU A 540 -9.14 -7.67 9.53
CA LEU A 540 -7.79 -7.09 9.46
C LEU A 540 -7.23 -6.73 10.85
N GLY A 541 -7.29 -7.66 11.81
CA GLY A 541 -6.66 -7.45 13.12
C GLY A 541 -7.22 -6.29 13.97
N ARG A 542 -8.48 -5.88 13.82
CA ARG A 542 -9.14 -4.92 14.75
C ARG A 542 -9.11 -5.34 16.23
N THR A 543 -8.88 -6.62 16.51
CA THR A 543 -8.72 -7.18 17.85
C THR A 543 -7.27 -7.15 18.36
N MET A 544 -6.34 -6.57 17.60
CA MET A 544 -4.93 -6.50 18.00
C MET A 544 -4.74 -5.48 19.13
N PRO A 545 -3.90 -5.78 20.14
CA PRO A 545 -3.55 -4.81 21.17
C PRO A 545 -2.92 -3.58 20.53
N PHE A 546 -3.40 -2.38 20.88
CA PHE A 546 -2.68 -1.18 20.54
C PHE A 546 -1.29 -1.23 21.20
N THR A 547 -0.26 -0.83 20.46
CA THR A 547 0.99 -0.35 21.03
C THR A 547 0.74 0.78 22.04
N MET A 548 1.76 1.15 22.80
CA MET A 548 1.70 2.20 23.82
C MET A 548 1.01 3.50 23.32
N TYR A 549 1.07 3.78 22.00
CA TYR A 549 0.18 4.72 21.33
C TYR A 549 -0.71 4.08 20.25
N PRO A 550 -1.90 4.66 19.96
CA PRO A 550 -2.83 4.17 18.94
C PRO A 550 -2.25 4.06 17.51
N TRP A 551 -1.09 4.66 17.25
CA TRP A 551 -0.46 4.79 15.93
C TRP A 551 0.74 3.86 15.67
N ASP A 552 1.25 3.10 16.64
CA ASP A 552 2.43 2.23 16.41
C ASP A 552 2.08 0.79 15.99
N VAL A 553 0.79 0.44 15.95
CA VAL A 553 0.31 -0.96 15.93
C VAL A 553 0.71 -1.77 14.68
N PRO A 554 0.63 -1.25 13.43
CA PRO A 554 0.86 -2.10 12.25
C PRO A 554 2.34 -2.17 11.84
N GLU A 555 3.16 -1.13 12.08
CA GLU A 555 4.47 -0.98 11.42
C GLU A 555 5.55 -1.96 11.88
N VAL A 556 5.36 -2.70 12.98
CA VAL A 556 6.42 -3.53 13.56
C VAL A 556 6.24 -5.02 13.28
N TYR A 557 5.00 -5.43 12.94
CA TYR A 557 4.66 -6.84 12.85
C TYR A 557 4.00 -7.16 11.52
N PRO A 558 4.49 -8.17 10.80
CA PRO A 558 3.89 -8.61 9.56
C PRO A 558 2.59 -9.35 9.89
N SER A 559 1.51 -8.59 10.07
CA SER A 559 0.20 -9.11 10.40
C SER A 559 -0.52 -9.50 9.10
N CYS A 560 -0.53 -10.78 8.78
CA CYS A 560 -1.47 -11.31 7.79
C CYS A 560 -2.37 -12.28 8.55
N PRO A 561 -3.57 -11.87 9.01
CA PRO A 561 -4.42 -12.75 9.80
C PRO A 561 -4.60 -14.11 9.10
N ASN A 562 -4.20 -15.19 9.78
CA ASN A 562 -4.21 -16.57 9.29
C ASN A 562 -3.27 -16.89 8.11
N PHE A 563 -2.28 -16.04 7.82
CA PHE A 563 -1.23 -16.28 6.84
C PHE A 563 0.13 -15.88 7.41
N GLU A 564 1.11 -16.75 7.31
CA GLU A 564 2.51 -16.35 7.54
C GLU A 564 3.02 -15.53 6.35
N PRO A 565 3.97 -14.59 6.56
CA PRO A 565 4.49 -13.73 5.49
C PRO A 565 5.00 -14.50 4.27
N SER A 566 5.70 -15.62 4.49
CA SER A 566 6.22 -16.48 3.41
C SER A 566 5.12 -17.24 2.66
N GLU A 567 3.95 -17.47 3.28
CA GLU A 567 2.84 -18.14 2.59
C GLU A 567 2.28 -17.31 1.43
N LEU A 568 2.46 -15.98 1.43
CA LEU A 568 2.03 -15.14 0.30
C LEU A 568 2.75 -15.54 -0.99
N SER A 569 4.07 -15.74 -0.93
CA SER A 569 4.85 -16.28 -2.04
C SER A 569 4.41 -17.69 -2.42
N GLU A 570 4.17 -18.57 -1.45
CA GLU A 570 3.68 -19.94 -1.73
C GLU A 570 2.34 -19.94 -2.47
N VAL A 571 1.42 -19.04 -2.10
CA VAL A 571 0.13 -18.88 -2.78
C VAL A 571 0.33 -18.46 -4.24
N ARG A 572 1.17 -17.45 -4.51
CA ARG A 572 1.48 -17.04 -5.89
C ARG A 572 2.08 -18.19 -6.69
N MET A 573 3.11 -18.85 -6.13
CA MET A 573 3.81 -19.97 -6.79
C MET A 573 2.85 -21.12 -7.13
N LYS A 574 1.91 -21.43 -6.23
CA LYS A 574 0.90 -22.46 -6.45
C LYS A 574 -0.13 -22.05 -7.50
N ALA A 575 -0.51 -20.78 -7.57
CA ALA A 575 -1.35 -20.27 -8.64
C ALA A 575 -0.64 -20.36 -10.00
N ILE A 576 0.66 -20.01 -10.06
CA ILE A 576 1.48 -20.14 -11.27
C ILE A 576 1.56 -21.60 -11.75
N ASP A 577 1.75 -22.58 -10.85
CA ASP A 577 1.72 -24.01 -11.21
C ASP A 577 0.40 -24.39 -11.89
N TYR A 578 -0.74 -24.00 -11.30
CA TYR A 578 -2.04 -24.29 -11.90
C TYR A 578 -2.22 -23.60 -13.24
N ILE A 579 -1.82 -22.33 -13.38
CA ILE A 579 -1.87 -21.59 -14.64
C ILE A 579 -1.06 -22.31 -15.72
N ASN A 580 0.17 -22.72 -15.42
CA ASN A 580 1.03 -23.44 -16.36
C ASN A 580 0.39 -24.74 -16.83
N ARG A 581 -0.17 -25.53 -15.90
CA ARG A 581 -0.84 -26.81 -16.20
C ARG A 581 -2.16 -26.65 -16.95
N LEU A 582 -2.84 -25.53 -16.75
CA LEU A 582 -4.04 -25.18 -17.50
C LEU A 582 -3.73 -24.53 -18.86
N SER A 583 -2.54 -23.98 -19.07
CA SER A 583 -2.16 -23.31 -20.32
C SER A 583 -1.42 -24.23 -21.31
N THR A 584 -0.92 -25.39 -20.85
CA THR A 584 -0.14 -26.37 -21.64
C THR A 584 -0.98 -27.45 -22.33
N LYS A 585 -2.31 -27.28 -22.39
CA LYS A 585 -3.25 -28.15 -23.11
C LYS A 585 -4.28 -27.30 -23.83
#